data_AF-A0A7C1TN76-F1
#
_entry.id   AF-A0A7C1TN76-F1
#
_cell.length_a   1.000
_cell.length_b   1.000
_cell.length_c   1.000
_cell.angle_alpha   90.00
_cell.angle_beta   90.00
_cell.angle_gamma   90.00
#
_symmetry.space_group_name_H-M   'P 1'
#
loop_
_entity.id
_entity.type
_entity.pdbx_description
1 polymer ?
#
loop_
_entity_poly.entity_id
_entity_poly.type
_entity_poly.pdbx_seq_one_letter_code
_entity_poly.pdbx_strand_id
1 'polypeptide(L)'
;MPMIGGVPLPGASCQCNDRNNGMANPPRPVFFVSDSTGITVETLGQSLLHQFPELAFGIQVLRYVDTPAKARKARDRIRRAGEHGRGRPIVFSTLIDEEARALIRDSGALCLDLFECFMGPLQQELHARPHHAAGRTHGVIDDDDYTARIEAVNFA
;
A
#
# COMPACT_ATOMS: atom_id res chain seq x y z
N MET A 1 -74.49 -6.73 14.35
CA MET A 1 -74.58 -5.23 14.34
C MET A 1 -75.25 -4.82 15.64
N PRO A 2 -74.82 -3.78 16.40
CA PRO A 2 -73.87 -2.66 16.17
C PRO A 2 -72.54 -2.86 16.95
N MET A 3 -71.38 -2.19 16.73
CA MET A 3 -70.96 -0.77 16.64
C MET A 3 -71.03 0.03 17.94
N ILE A 4 -69.90 0.08 18.66
CA ILE A 4 -69.42 1.09 19.63
C ILE A 4 -67.92 0.79 19.83
N GLY A 5 -66.94 1.67 19.81
CA GLY A 5 -66.83 3.13 19.78
C GLY A 5 -65.35 3.39 20.11
N GLY A 6 -64.67 4.22 19.32
CA GLY A 6 -63.20 4.29 19.29
C GLY A 6 -62.54 4.96 20.49
N VAL A 7 -61.22 4.79 20.56
CA VAL A 7 -60.27 5.73 21.15
C VAL A 7 -59.06 5.82 20.20
N PRO A 8 -58.65 7.02 19.74
CA PRO A 8 -57.48 7.19 18.89
C PRO A 8 -56.21 7.19 19.74
N LEU A 9 -55.22 6.38 19.35
CA LEU A 9 -53.87 6.48 19.91
C LEU A 9 -53.14 7.67 19.27
N PRO A 10 -52.56 8.60 20.06
CA PRO A 10 -51.86 9.75 19.53
C PRO A 10 -50.55 9.32 18.84
N GLY A 11 -50.29 9.97 17.71
CA GLY A 11 -49.10 9.75 16.89
C GLY A 11 -47.82 9.92 17.71
N ALA A 12 -47.10 8.81 17.86
CA ALA A 12 -45.68 8.84 18.19
C ALA A 12 -44.92 9.27 16.93
N SER A 13 -44.76 10.58 16.80
CA SER A 13 -43.75 11.19 15.95
C SER A 13 -42.38 10.87 16.52
N CYS A 14 -41.85 9.69 16.21
CA CYS A 14 -40.41 9.43 16.35
C CYS A 14 -39.67 10.16 15.23
N GLN A 15 -39.51 11.47 15.41
CA GLN A 15 -38.43 12.24 14.81
C GLN A 15 -37.18 12.00 15.65
N CYS A 16 -36.57 10.83 15.48
CA CYS A 16 -35.20 10.61 15.90
C CYS A 16 -34.31 11.17 14.80
N ASN A 17 -33.77 12.34 15.09
CA ASN A 17 -32.84 13.12 14.31
C ASN A 17 -31.52 12.34 14.13
N ASP A 18 -31.45 11.45 13.14
CA ASP A 18 -30.17 10.90 12.65
C ASP A 18 -29.51 11.87 11.67
N ARG A 19 -29.26 13.09 12.17
CA ARG A 19 -28.24 13.98 11.59
C ARG A 19 -26.91 13.69 12.27
N ASN A 20 -26.48 12.43 12.22
CA ASN A 20 -25.07 12.13 12.42
C ASN A 20 -24.39 12.10 11.04
N ASN A 21 -24.35 13.26 10.39
CA ASN A 21 -23.31 13.51 9.40
C ASN A 21 -21.99 13.73 10.17
N GLY A 22 -21.52 12.66 10.83
CA GLY A 22 -20.17 12.62 11.34
C GLY A 22 -19.28 12.73 10.11
N MET A 23 -18.52 13.82 10.00
CA MET A 23 -17.54 13.95 8.94
C MET A 23 -16.65 12.71 9.00
N ALA A 24 -16.88 11.77 8.08
CA ALA A 24 -16.08 10.57 7.95
C ALA A 24 -14.65 11.06 7.70
N ASN A 25 -13.82 10.98 8.74
CA ASN A 25 -12.46 11.47 8.67
C ASN A 25 -11.78 10.70 7.53
N PRO A 26 -11.21 11.37 6.51
CA PRO A 26 -10.65 10.68 5.37
C PRO A 26 -9.61 9.65 5.85
N PRO A 27 -9.59 8.45 5.26
CA PRO A 27 -8.65 7.43 5.68
C PRO A 27 -7.21 7.90 5.40
N ARG A 28 -6.24 7.42 6.21
CA ARG A 28 -4.83 7.76 5.97
C ARG A 28 -4.38 7.10 4.66
N PRO A 29 -3.81 7.86 3.70
CA PRO A 29 -3.40 7.29 2.43
C PRO A 29 -2.20 6.34 2.61
N VAL A 30 -2.32 5.15 2.02
CA VAL A 30 -1.26 4.13 1.99
C VAL A 30 -1.00 3.72 0.54
N PHE A 31 0.26 3.67 0.16
CA PHE A 31 0.70 3.28 -1.17
C PHE A 31 1.60 2.06 -1.11
N PHE A 32 1.30 1.08 -1.95
CA PHE A 32 2.16 -0.07 -2.22
C PHE A 32 2.82 0.15 -3.58
N VAL A 33 4.15 0.32 -3.61
CA VAL A 33 4.88 0.73 -4.82
C VAL A 33 5.88 -0.36 -5.22
N SER A 34 5.75 -0.84 -6.46
CA SER A 34 6.59 -1.91 -7.00
C SER A 34 6.90 -1.67 -8.47
N ASP A 35 8.07 -2.12 -8.92
CA ASP A 35 8.52 -2.18 -10.31
C ASP A 35 7.92 -3.38 -11.07
N SER A 36 7.27 -4.30 -10.37
CA SER A 36 6.61 -5.49 -10.91
C SER A 36 5.11 -5.53 -10.57
N THR A 37 4.57 -6.71 -10.28
CA THR A 37 3.13 -6.93 -9.99
C THR A 37 2.69 -6.32 -8.67
N GLY A 38 3.62 -6.09 -7.74
CA GLY A 38 3.33 -5.54 -6.41
C GLY A 38 2.68 -6.50 -5.42
N ILE A 39 2.57 -7.79 -5.75
CA ILE A 39 1.96 -8.80 -4.85
C ILE A 39 2.70 -8.84 -3.51
N THR A 40 4.05 -8.92 -3.53
CA THR A 40 4.88 -9.01 -2.33
C THR A 40 4.66 -7.82 -1.38
N VAL A 41 4.71 -6.59 -1.91
CA VAL A 41 4.56 -5.37 -1.10
C VAL A 41 3.13 -5.21 -0.58
N GLU A 42 2.14 -5.64 -1.36
CA GLU A 42 0.73 -5.61 -0.96
C GLU A 42 0.45 -6.61 0.16
N THR A 43 0.85 -7.87 0.01
CA THR A 43 0.64 -8.91 1.02
C THR A 43 1.31 -8.56 2.34
N LEU A 44 2.60 -8.19 2.30
CA LEU A 44 3.32 -7.87 3.54
C LEU A 44 2.80 -6.57 4.17
N GLY A 45 2.57 -5.53 3.36
CA GLY A 45 2.05 -4.26 3.84
C GLY A 45 0.67 -4.39 4.48
N GLN A 46 -0.25 -5.15 3.87
CA GLN A 46 -1.57 -5.45 4.46
C GLN A 46 -1.44 -6.19 5.79
N SER A 47 -0.57 -7.20 5.87
CA SER A 47 -0.32 -7.94 7.12
C SER A 47 0.11 -7.02 8.27
N LEU A 48 0.98 -6.05 7.99
CA LEU A 48 1.44 -5.06 8.97
C LEU A 48 0.33 -4.08 9.36
N LEU A 49 -0.48 -3.62 8.42
CA LEU A 49 -1.58 -2.68 8.70
C LEU A 49 -2.72 -3.34 9.49
N HIS A 50 -2.96 -4.64 9.33
CA HIS A 50 -3.94 -5.38 10.12
C HIS A 50 -3.66 -5.38 11.63
N GLN A 51 -2.44 -5.03 12.06
CA GLN A 51 -2.10 -4.84 13.46
C GLN A 51 -2.70 -3.56 14.07
N PHE A 52 -3.34 -2.71 13.27
CA PHE A 52 -3.96 -1.44 13.68
C PHE A 52 -5.45 -1.37 13.30
N PRO A 53 -6.32 -2.25 13.84
CA PRO A 53 -7.71 -2.40 13.42
C PRO A 53 -8.58 -1.15 13.65
N GLU A 54 -8.20 -0.27 14.56
CA GLU A 54 -8.90 0.98 14.87
C GLU A 54 -8.62 2.11 13.86
N LEU A 55 -7.67 1.93 12.94
CA LEU A 55 -7.27 2.93 11.96
C LEU A 55 -7.82 2.62 10.56
N ALA A 56 -8.38 3.64 9.91
CA ALA A 56 -8.82 3.54 8.52
C ALA A 56 -7.68 3.91 7.55
N PHE A 57 -7.40 3.03 6.59
CA PHE A 57 -6.37 3.21 5.57
C PHE A 57 -6.96 3.23 4.16
N GLY A 58 -6.52 4.21 3.36
CA GLY A 58 -6.90 4.36 1.96
C GLY A 58 -5.81 3.78 1.08
N ILE A 59 -5.95 2.50 0.74
CA ILE A 59 -4.90 1.72 0.07
C ILE A 59 -4.90 1.96 -1.44
N GLN A 60 -3.73 2.17 -2.02
CA GLN A 60 -3.51 2.26 -3.47
C GLN A 60 -2.26 1.48 -3.88
N VAL A 61 -2.39 0.63 -4.90
CA VAL A 61 -1.26 -0.14 -5.45
C VAL A 61 -0.76 0.53 -6.72
N LEU A 62 0.52 0.89 -6.74
CA LEU A 62 1.22 1.46 -7.89
C LEU A 62 2.18 0.39 -8.44
N ARG A 63 1.74 -0.28 -9.49
CA ARG A 63 2.46 -1.37 -10.16
C ARG A 63 3.33 -0.86 -11.31
N TYR A 64 4.36 -1.62 -11.65
CA TYR A 64 5.26 -1.34 -12.78
C TYR A 64 5.90 0.06 -12.74
N VAL A 65 6.28 0.54 -11.56
CA VAL A 65 6.99 1.81 -11.36
C VAL A 65 8.50 1.61 -11.60
N ASP A 66 8.84 1.20 -12.82
CA ASP A 66 10.15 0.72 -13.26
C ASP A 66 11.03 1.78 -13.96
N THR A 67 10.53 3.01 -14.07
CA THR A 67 11.21 4.10 -14.77
C THR A 67 11.11 5.40 -13.98
N PRO A 68 12.11 6.30 -14.10
CA PRO A 68 12.08 7.59 -13.40
C PRO A 68 10.83 8.43 -13.74
N ALA A 69 10.33 8.33 -14.97
CA ALA A 69 9.12 9.02 -15.38
C ALA A 69 7.87 8.51 -14.63
N LYS A 70 7.75 7.19 -14.44
CA LYS A 70 6.66 6.59 -13.65
C LYS A 70 6.84 6.90 -12.16
N ALA A 71 8.07 6.88 -11.65
CA ALA A 71 8.37 7.25 -10.27
C ALA A 71 8.01 8.71 -9.95
N ARG A 72 8.29 9.66 -10.86
CA ARG A 72 7.83 11.05 -10.74
C ARG A 72 6.31 11.17 -10.66
N LYS A 73 5.58 10.44 -11.52
CA LYS A 73 4.11 10.40 -11.48
C LYS A 73 3.59 9.82 -10.16
N ALA A 74 4.21 8.75 -9.68
CA ALA A 74 3.89 8.13 -8.40
C ALA A 74 4.13 9.09 -7.23
N ARG A 75 5.30 9.73 -7.17
CA ARG A 75 5.63 10.78 -6.19
C ARG A 75 4.57 11.87 -6.15
N ASP A 76 4.20 12.41 -7.31
CA ASP A 76 3.20 13.48 -7.38
C ASP A 76 1.82 13.02 -6.93
N ARG A 77 1.44 11.77 -7.22
CA ARG A 77 0.20 11.16 -6.72
C ARG A 77 0.22 11.01 -5.20
N ILE A 78 1.33 10.53 -4.64
CA ILE A 78 1.52 10.35 -3.19
C ILE A 78 1.45 11.71 -2.48
N ARG A 79 2.18 12.71 -2.99
CA ARG A 79 2.20 14.07 -2.44
C ARG A 79 0.80 14.68 -2.41
N ARG A 80 0.07 14.64 -3.54
CA ARG A 80 -1.32 15.12 -3.60
C ARG A 80 -2.23 14.40 -2.61
N ALA A 81 -2.06 13.09 -2.42
CA ALA A 81 -2.86 12.36 -1.44
C ALA A 81 -2.56 12.80 0.01
N GLY A 82 -1.34 13.23 0.31
CA GLY A 82 -1.00 13.82 1.60
C GLY A 82 -1.60 15.21 1.83
N GLU A 83 -1.76 16.00 0.77
CA GLU A 83 -2.39 17.33 0.83
C GLU A 83 -3.90 17.26 1.12
N HIS A 84 -4.57 16.22 0.60
CA HIS A 84 -6.03 16.06 0.70
C HIS A 84 -6.48 15.01 1.74
N GLY A 85 -5.54 14.18 2.21
CA GLY A 85 -5.81 13.04 3.09
C GLY A 85 -5.51 13.32 4.56
N ARG A 86 -5.71 12.30 5.39
CA ARG A 86 -5.43 12.39 6.84
C ARG A 86 -3.97 12.09 7.15
N GLY A 87 -3.21 13.17 7.28
CA GLY A 87 -1.82 13.14 7.74
C GLY A 87 -0.84 12.62 6.68
N ARG A 88 0.42 12.44 7.10
CA ARG A 88 1.51 12.01 6.21
C ARG A 88 1.19 10.64 5.58
N PRO A 89 1.24 10.51 4.24
CA PRO A 89 1.05 9.21 3.58
C PRO A 89 2.11 8.20 4.02
N ILE A 90 1.75 6.92 3.92
CA ILE A 90 2.67 5.80 4.13
C ILE A 90 2.91 5.11 2.80
N VAL A 91 4.16 4.84 2.48
CA VAL A 91 4.57 4.11 1.28
C VAL A 91 5.31 2.86 1.73
N PHE A 92 4.83 1.69 1.31
CA PHE A 92 5.66 0.49 1.31
C PHE A 92 6.22 0.29 -0.09
N SER A 93 7.51 -0.04 -0.19
CA SER A 93 8.20 -0.12 -1.48
C SER A 93 9.08 -1.36 -1.60
N THR A 94 9.13 -1.91 -2.81
CA THR A 94 10.11 -2.91 -3.25
C THR A 94 10.87 -2.42 -4.49
N LEU A 95 11.04 -1.10 -4.64
CA LEU A 95 11.77 -0.56 -5.78
C LEU A 95 13.26 -0.86 -5.67
N ILE A 96 13.85 -1.28 -6.78
CA ILE A 96 15.29 -1.58 -6.86
C ILE A 96 16.08 -0.38 -7.38
N ASP A 97 15.53 0.36 -8.35
CA ASP A 97 16.20 1.51 -8.96
C ASP A 97 16.37 2.68 -7.99
N GLU A 98 17.61 3.13 -7.80
CA GLU A 98 17.94 4.15 -6.79
C GLU A 98 17.36 5.53 -7.14
N GLU A 99 17.28 5.89 -8.43
CA GLU A 99 16.65 7.13 -8.86
C GLU A 99 15.15 7.11 -8.54
N ALA A 100 14.46 6.00 -8.85
CA ALA A 100 13.06 5.81 -8.50
C ALA A 100 12.84 5.86 -6.98
N ARG A 101 13.70 5.22 -6.18
CA ARG A 101 13.63 5.26 -4.71
C ARG A 101 13.80 6.68 -4.18
N ALA A 102 14.80 7.42 -4.66
CA ALA A 102 15.01 8.82 -4.29
C ALA A 102 13.78 9.68 -4.62
N LEU A 103 13.24 9.54 -5.83
CA LEU A 103 12.03 10.24 -6.25
C LEU A 103 10.82 9.94 -5.36
N ILE A 104 10.64 8.68 -4.93
CA ILE A 104 9.56 8.31 -4.02
C ILE A 104 9.80 8.87 -2.61
N ARG A 105 11.03 8.88 -2.09
CA ARG A 105 11.37 9.51 -0.80
C ARG A 105 11.07 11.00 -0.80
N ASP A 106 11.25 11.69 -1.93
CA ASP A 106 10.93 13.10 -2.11
C ASP A 106 9.42 13.42 -2.14
N SER A 107 8.55 12.40 -2.02
CA SER A 107 7.09 12.61 -1.98
C SER A 107 6.58 13.25 -0.69
N GLY A 108 7.41 13.29 0.37
CA GLY A 108 7.00 13.71 1.72
C GLY A 108 6.30 12.61 2.53
N ALA A 109 6.09 11.42 1.96
CA ALA A 109 5.53 10.27 2.68
C ALA A 109 6.53 9.63 3.65
N LEU A 110 6.05 8.82 4.59
CA LEU A 110 6.87 7.84 5.29
C LEU A 110 7.14 6.69 4.32
N CYS A 111 8.41 6.51 3.93
CA CYS A 111 8.81 5.44 3.02
C CYS A 111 9.40 4.27 3.80
N LEU A 112 8.73 3.13 3.73
CA LEU A 112 9.15 1.84 4.26
C LEU A 112 9.62 0.98 3.10
N ASP A 113 10.92 0.98 2.87
CA ASP A 113 11.53 0.13 1.85
C ASP A 113 11.77 -1.26 2.43
N LEU A 114 11.06 -2.25 1.90
CA LEU A 114 11.06 -3.60 2.44
C LEU A 114 12.44 -4.25 2.27
N PHE A 115 13.15 -3.99 1.17
CA PHE A 115 14.49 -4.54 0.99
C PHE A 115 15.45 -3.92 1.98
N GLU A 116 15.49 -2.59 2.14
CA GLU A 116 16.35 -1.97 3.15
C GLU A 116 16.06 -2.49 4.57
N CYS A 117 14.78 -2.69 4.92
CA CYS A 117 14.40 -3.19 6.23
C CYS A 117 14.92 -4.60 6.52
N PHE A 118 14.92 -5.51 5.54
CA PHE A 118 15.24 -6.93 5.76
C PHE A 118 16.64 -7.34 5.32
N MET A 119 17.27 -6.61 4.40
CA MET A 119 18.58 -6.98 3.88
C MET A 119 19.67 -6.88 4.95
N GLY A 120 19.65 -5.85 5.80
CA GLY A 120 20.65 -5.68 6.86
C GLY A 120 20.79 -6.91 7.78
N PRO A 121 19.70 -7.36 8.42
CA PRO A 121 19.70 -8.59 9.22
C PRO A 121 20.13 -9.83 8.44
N LEU A 122 19.68 -10.00 7.19
CA LEU A 122 20.06 -11.15 6.36
C LEU A 122 21.55 -11.15 6.01
N GLN A 123 22.13 -9.99 5.72
CA GLN A 123 23.56 -9.86 5.44
C GLN A 123 24.41 -10.23 6.64
N GLN A 124 23.96 -9.83 7.83
CA GLN A 124 24.65 -10.14 9.07
C GLN A 124 24.63 -11.64 9.34
N GLU A 125 23.46 -12.28 9.20
CA GLU A 125 23.29 -13.72 9.43
C GLU A 125 24.02 -14.58 8.39
N LEU A 126 23.92 -14.21 7.11
CA LEU A 126 24.49 -15.00 6.01
C LEU A 126 25.99 -14.73 5.79
N HIS A 127 26.56 -13.75 6.49
CA HIS A 127 27.93 -13.26 6.28
C HIS A 127 28.25 -12.96 4.80
N ALA A 128 27.23 -12.55 4.05
CA ALA A 128 27.30 -12.34 2.61
C ALA A 128 26.82 -10.94 2.25
N ARG A 129 27.48 -10.33 1.26
CA ARG A 129 26.96 -9.11 0.64
C ARG A 129 25.92 -9.50 -0.41
N PRO A 130 24.78 -8.78 -0.49
CA PRO A 130 23.85 -8.92 -1.58
C PRO A 130 24.59 -8.59 -2.85
N HIS A 131 24.35 -9.37 -3.90
CA HIS A 131 24.89 -9.08 -5.23
C HIS A 131 24.53 -7.66 -5.72
N HIS A 132 23.47 -7.06 -5.17
CA HIS A 132 22.97 -5.74 -5.54
C HIS A 132 23.33 -4.59 -4.58
N ALA A 133 24.20 -4.79 -3.58
CA ALA A 133 24.39 -3.83 -2.48
C ALA A 133 25.26 -2.59 -2.76
N ALA A 134 25.67 -2.31 -4.00
CA ALA A 134 26.42 -1.10 -4.28
C ALA A 134 26.32 -0.69 -5.74
N GLY A 135 25.39 0.21 -6.07
CA GLY A 135 25.55 1.16 -7.18
C GLY A 135 25.88 0.58 -8.56
N ARG A 136 25.55 -0.69 -8.84
CA ARG A 136 25.60 -1.25 -10.18
C ARG A 136 24.17 -1.48 -10.63
N THR A 137 23.68 -0.46 -11.34
CA THR A 137 22.77 -0.58 -12.47
C THR A 137 22.89 -1.95 -13.12
N HIS A 138 21.82 -2.72 -13.15
CA HIS A 138 21.36 -3.52 -14.30
C HIS A 138 19.87 -3.76 -14.08
N GLY A 139 19.05 -3.05 -14.85
CA GLY A 139 17.80 -3.64 -15.30
C GLY A 139 18.15 -4.87 -16.14
N VAL A 140 17.19 -5.79 -16.24
CA VAL A 140 17.37 -7.23 -16.54
C VAL A 140 17.54 -8.00 -15.24
N ILE A 141 16.39 -8.39 -14.67
CA ILE A 141 16.26 -9.71 -14.07
C ILE A 141 16.83 -10.67 -15.11
N ASP A 142 17.94 -11.32 -14.82
CA ASP A 142 18.47 -12.40 -15.64
C ASP A 142 17.32 -13.39 -15.88
N ASP A 143 16.87 -13.46 -17.13
CA ASP A 143 16.00 -14.52 -17.65
C ASP A 143 16.67 -15.91 -17.45
N ASP A 144 17.98 -15.96 -17.20
CA ASP A 144 18.74 -17.18 -17.04
C ASP A 144 18.40 -17.96 -15.74
N ASP A 145 18.17 -17.27 -14.61
CA ASP A 145 17.86 -17.96 -13.34
C ASP A 145 16.38 -18.41 -13.25
N TYR A 146 15.51 -17.78 -14.04
CA TYR A 146 14.12 -18.25 -14.24
C TYR A 146 14.06 -19.44 -15.20
N THR A 147 14.84 -19.41 -16.29
CA THR A 147 14.90 -20.50 -17.29
C THR A 147 15.47 -21.79 -16.68
N ALA A 148 16.49 -21.67 -15.81
CA ALA A 148 17.06 -22.82 -15.10
C ALA A 148 16.05 -23.59 -14.22
N ARG A 149 15.01 -22.91 -13.70
CA ARG A 149 13.93 -23.56 -12.93
C ARG A 149 12.91 -24.25 -13.82
N ILE A 150 12.69 -23.78 -15.05
CA ILE A 150 11.77 -24.41 -16.00
C ILE A 150 12.38 -25.66 -16.62
N GLU A 151 13.69 -25.68 -16.89
CA GLU A 151 14.36 -26.88 -17.43
C GLU A 151 14.40 -28.04 -16.42
N ALA A 152 14.44 -27.77 -15.12
CA ALA A 152 14.41 -28.80 -14.07
C ALA A 152 13.03 -29.48 -13.91
N VAL A 153 11.94 -28.87 -14.38
CA VAL A 153 10.58 -29.46 -14.31
C VAL A 153 10.26 -30.31 -15.54
N ASN A 154 10.97 -30.12 -16.66
CA ASN A 154 10.77 -30.88 -17.89
C ASN A 154 11.62 -32.17 -17.98
N PHE A 155 12.30 -32.58 -16.90
CA PHE A 155 13.05 -33.84 -16.82
C PHE A 155 12.52 -34.75 -15.69
N ALA A 156 11.21 -34.99 -15.70
CA ALA A 156 10.54 -36.02 -14.91
C ALA A 156 9.55 -36.82 -15.78
#